data_AF-A0A2V8TWX0-F1
#
_entry.id   AF-A0A2V8TWX0-F1
#
_cell.length_a   1.000
_cell.length_b   1.000
_cell.length_c   1.000
_cell.angle_alpha   90.00
_cell.angle_beta   90.00
_cell.angle_gamma   90.00
#
_symmetry.space_group_name_H-M   'P 1'
#
loop_
_entity.id
_entity.type
_entity.pdbx_description
1 polymer ?
#
loop_
_entity_poly.entity_id
_entity_poly.type
_entity_poly.pdbx_seq_one_letter_code
_entity_poly.pdbx_strand_id
1 'polypeptide(L)'
;MLAVSCFAYNDDAPQVNTLSPKVAKPGDTLEITGVRLDENKVDEVFLTDHKFDMKMKLLKQEATCLKVRVPPFAKPGRMQLLLLTKGDDPKLLEQPLYVLIEENSTQIGQLKKEPEKQK
;
A
#
# COMPACT_ATOMS: atom_id res chain seq x y z
N MET A 1 -23.54 18.88 -14.97
CA MET A 1 -22.52 19.31 -13.99
C MET A 1 -21.43 18.25 -13.97
N LEU A 2 -20.34 18.45 -14.71
CA LEU A 2 -19.13 17.66 -14.56
C LEU A 2 -18.37 18.27 -13.39
N ALA A 3 -18.32 17.55 -12.26
CA ALA A 3 -17.48 17.92 -11.14
C ALA A 3 -16.02 17.70 -11.56
N VAL A 4 -15.38 18.78 -12.03
CA VAL A 4 -13.93 18.83 -12.17
C VAL A 4 -13.38 18.96 -10.75
N SER A 5 -13.03 17.82 -10.15
CA SER A 5 -12.17 17.81 -8.98
C SER A 5 -10.82 18.37 -9.42
N CYS A 6 -10.55 19.62 -9.03
CA CYS A 6 -9.26 20.26 -9.20
C CYS A 6 -8.23 19.55 -8.32
N PHE A 7 -7.63 18.48 -8.83
CA PHE A 7 -6.32 18.08 -8.32
C PHE A 7 -5.36 19.21 -8.71
N ALA A 8 -4.79 19.90 -7.72
CA ALA A 8 -3.73 20.86 -7.98
C ALA A 8 -2.58 20.10 -8.65
N TYR A 9 -2.49 20.21 -9.98
CA TYR A 9 -1.43 19.61 -10.77
C TYR A 9 -0.17 20.45 -10.55
N ASN A 10 0.51 20.20 -9.43
CA ASN A 10 1.91 20.55 -9.34
C ASN A 10 2.63 19.64 -10.32
N ASP A 11 3.21 20.22 -11.37
CA ASP A 11 3.95 19.49 -12.42
C ASP A 11 5.12 18.68 -11.85
N ASP A 12 5.49 18.92 -10.59
CA ASP A 12 6.56 18.24 -9.88
C ASP A 12 6.10 17.20 -8.83
N ALA A 13 4.79 17.08 -8.58
CA ALA A 13 4.29 16.10 -7.61
C ALA A 13 4.42 14.66 -8.16
N PRO A 14 4.72 13.65 -7.31
CA PRO A 14 4.67 12.24 -7.68
C PRO A 14 3.32 11.86 -8.30
N GLN A 15 3.34 11.11 -9.40
CA GLN A 15 2.13 10.60 -10.03
C GLN A 15 2.22 9.09 -10.20
N VAL A 16 1.18 8.39 -9.75
CA VAL A 16 1.11 6.94 -9.87
C VAL A 16 0.12 6.57 -10.97
N ASN A 17 0.56 5.70 -11.88
CA ASN A 17 -0.22 5.26 -13.03
C ASN A 17 -0.78 3.85 -12.84
N THR A 18 0.03 2.92 -12.31
CA THR A 18 -0.38 1.53 -12.13
C THR A 18 0.03 0.97 -10.78
N LEU A 19 -0.69 -0.08 -10.38
CA LEU A 19 -0.46 -0.85 -9.18
C LEU A 19 -0.79 -2.30 -9.51
N SER A 20 0.17 -3.20 -9.28
CA SER A 20 0.07 -4.63 -9.56
C SER A 20 0.73 -5.46 -8.45
N PRO A 21 0.15 -6.59 -8.02
CA PRO A 21 -1.20 -7.07 -8.35
C PRO A 21 -2.32 -6.19 -7.76
N LYS A 22 -3.55 -6.31 -8.28
CA LYS A 22 -4.75 -5.64 -7.75
C LYS A 22 -5.36 -6.34 -6.53
N VAL A 23 -4.89 -7.55 -6.24
CA VAL A 23 -5.26 -8.36 -5.07
C VAL A 23 -3.98 -8.87 -4.44
N ALA A 24 -3.85 -8.76 -3.12
CA ALA A 24 -2.65 -9.13 -2.39
C ALA A 24 -2.96 -9.57 -0.96
N LYS A 25 -2.01 -10.24 -0.31
CA LYS A 25 -2.08 -10.66 1.09
C LYS A 25 -1.06 -9.89 1.95
N PRO A 26 -1.23 -9.87 3.28
CA PRO A 26 -0.20 -9.39 4.18
C PRO A 26 1.15 -10.04 3.91
N GLY A 27 2.19 -9.22 3.71
CA GLY A 27 3.53 -9.68 3.36
C GLY A 27 3.81 -9.83 1.86
N ASP A 28 2.82 -9.71 0.98
CA ASP A 28 3.05 -9.72 -0.46
C ASP A 28 3.78 -8.46 -0.92
N THR A 29 4.41 -8.55 -2.10
CA THR A 29 5.08 -7.43 -2.75
C THR A 29 4.18 -6.86 -3.84
N LEU A 30 4.06 -5.53 -3.85
CA LEU A 30 3.36 -4.76 -4.87
C LEU A 30 4.39 -3.98 -5.69
N GLU A 31 4.10 -3.87 -6.98
CA GLU A 31 4.81 -2.99 -7.91
C GLU A 31 3.91 -1.82 -8.29
N ILE A 32 4.44 -0.62 -8.10
CA ILE A 32 3.77 0.65 -8.37
C ILE A 32 4.58 1.35 -9.45
N THR A 33 3.94 1.74 -10.55
CA THR A 33 4.61 2.47 -11.65
C THR A 33 4.04 3.86 -11.82
N GLY A 34 4.87 4.80 -12.24
CA GLY A 34 4.48 6.20 -12.37
C GLY A 34 5.63 7.09 -12.81
N VAL A 35 5.60 8.34 -12.37
CA VAL A 35 6.65 9.34 -12.60
C VAL A 35 6.96 10.09 -11.32
N ARG A 36 8.22 10.52 -11.16
CA ARG A 36 8.72 11.25 -9.98
C ARG A 36 8.49 10.48 -8.68
N LEU A 37 8.81 9.19 -8.72
CA LEU A 37 8.70 8.29 -7.56
C LEU A 37 10.03 8.12 -6.82
N ASP A 38 11.09 8.81 -7.23
CA ASP A 38 12.41 8.69 -6.61
C ASP A 38 12.46 9.24 -5.17
N GLU A 39 13.57 8.96 -4.50
CA GLU A 39 13.82 9.26 -3.08
C GLU A 39 13.83 10.75 -2.74
N ASN A 40 13.88 11.65 -3.73
CA ASN A 40 13.78 13.09 -3.50
C ASN A 40 12.33 13.57 -3.52
N LYS A 41 11.39 12.74 -4.00
CA LYS A 41 10.00 13.12 -4.22
C LYS A 41 9.04 12.37 -3.31
N VAL A 42 9.31 11.08 -3.05
CA VAL A 42 8.49 10.22 -2.19
C VAL A 42 9.31 9.78 -0.99
N ASP A 43 8.79 10.03 0.20
CA ASP A 43 9.38 9.59 1.47
C ASP A 43 8.81 8.23 1.90
N GLU A 44 7.49 8.12 1.94
CA GLU A 44 6.80 6.92 2.42
C GLU A 44 5.57 6.56 1.58
N VAL A 45 5.20 5.28 1.60
CA VAL A 45 4.01 4.76 0.90
C VAL A 45 3.15 3.97 1.89
N PHE A 46 1.85 4.25 1.89
CA PHE A 46 0.88 3.66 2.80
C PHE A 46 -0.28 3.02 2.05
N LEU A 47 -0.93 2.06 2.72
CA LEU A 47 -2.29 1.63 2.43
C LEU A 47 -3.24 2.35 3.37
N THR A 48 -4.33 2.91 2.84
CA THR A 48 -5.35 3.62 3.64
C THR A 48 -6.76 3.14 3.33
N ASP A 49 -7.59 3.05 4.37
CA ASP A 49 -9.06 2.91 4.29
C ASP A 49 -9.77 4.21 4.69
N HIS A 50 -9.04 5.33 4.68
CA HIS A 50 -9.41 6.66 5.18
C HIS A 50 -9.70 6.72 6.70
N LYS A 51 -9.38 5.66 7.45
CA LYS A 51 -9.45 5.61 8.92
C LYS A 51 -8.12 5.20 9.54
N PHE A 52 -7.41 4.29 8.90
CA PHE A 52 -6.15 3.71 9.33
C PHE A 52 -5.17 3.67 8.16
N ASP A 53 -4.03 4.33 8.35
CA ASP A 53 -2.94 4.31 7.40
C ASP A 53 -1.88 3.30 7.85
N MET A 54 -1.50 2.40 6.94
CA MET A 54 -0.54 1.33 7.20
C MET A 54 0.66 1.49 6.28
N LYS A 55 1.81 1.84 6.88
CA LYS A 55 3.07 2.01 6.15
C LYS A 55 3.50 0.69 5.51
N MET A 56 3.78 0.74 4.21
CA MET A 56 4.38 -0.37 3.49
C MET A 56 5.90 -0.30 3.59
N LYS A 57 6.56 -1.47 3.57
CA LYS A 57 8.03 -1.52 3.56
C LYS A 57 8.52 -1.29 2.13
N LEU A 58 9.31 -0.25 1.92
CA LEU A 58 9.95 -0.01 0.64
C LEU A 58 11.08 -1.02 0.40
N LEU A 59 11.04 -1.71 -0.73
CA LEU A 59 12.04 -2.70 -1.16
C LEU A 59 12.92 -2.15 -2.28
N LYS A 60 12.34 -1.35 -3.18
CA LYS A 60 13.03 -0.68 -4.28
C LYS A 60 12.32 0.65 -4.58
N GLN A 61 13.10 1.69 -4.87
CA GLN A 61 12.61 3.00 -5.25
C GLN A 61 13.42 3.56 -6.41
N GLU A 62 12.75 3.86 -7.51
CA GLU A 62 13.30 4.47 -8.72
C GLU A 62 12.35 5.58 -9.19
N ALA A 63 12.80 6.41 -10.14
CA ALA A 63 11.99 7.53 -10.64
C ALA A 63 10.64 7.11 -11.24
N THR A 64 10.51 5.87 -11.73
CA THR A 64 9.30 5.37 -12.41
C THR A 64 8.70 4.10 -11.80
N CYS A 65 9.33 3.54 -10.76
CA CYS A 65 8.94 2.26 -10.16
C CYS A 65 9.20 2.24 -8.65
N LEU A 66 8.23 1.77 -7.89
CA LEU A 66 8.39 1.38 -6.48
C LEU A 66 8.05 -0.10 -6.34
N LYS A 67 8.89 -0.84 -5.61
CA LYS A 67 8.54 -2.15 -5.07
C LYS A 67 8.35 -2.02 -3.58
N VAL A 68 7.17 -2.35 -3.10
CA VAL A 68 6.77 -2.20 -1.70
C VAL A 68 6.21 -3.51 -1.18
N ARG A 69 6.37 -3.78 0.12
CA ARG A 69 5.81 -4.95 0.79
C ARG A 69 4.67 -4.55 1.70
N VAL A 70 3.52 -5.22 1.53
CA VAL A 70 2.35 -5.07 2.39
C VAL A 70 2.72 -5.46 3.82
N PRO A 71 2.36 -4.66 4.84
CA PRO A 71 2.68 -4.99 6.22
C PRO A 71 2.01 -6.30 6.65
N PRO A 72 2.65 -7.10 7.52
CA PRO A 72 2.12 -8.41 7.94
C PRO A 72 0.83 -8.31 8.76
N PHE A 73 0.54 -7.14 9.31
CA PHE A 73 -0.68 -6.82 10.06
C PHE A 73 -1.73 -6.08 9.23
N ALA A 74 -1.57 -6.03 7.90
CA ALA A 74 -2.52 -5.36 7.03
C ALA A 74 -3.94 -5.92 7.21
N LYS A 75 -4.90 -5.04 7.46
CA LYS A 75 -6.31 -5.43 7.57
C LYS A 75 -6.85 -5.84 6.19
N PRO A 76 -7.73 -6.86 6.12
CA PRO A 76 -8.40 -7.20 4.88
C PRO A 76 -9.35 -6.08 4.45
N GLY A 77 -9.48 -5.86 3.15
CA GLY A 77 -10.37 -4.85 2.59
C GLY A 77 -9.82 -4.19 1.33
N ARG A 78 -10.66 -3.37 0.68
CA ARG A 78 -10.24 -2.53 -0.44
C ARG A 78 -9.51 -1.30 0.10
N MET A 79 -8.21 -1.23 -0.14
CA MET A 79 -7.33 -0.18 0.35
C MET A 79 -6.89 0.72 -0.79
N GLN A 80 -6.71 2.00 -0.50
CA GLN A 80 -6.19 3.00 -1.43
C GLN A 80 -4.69 3.25 -1.17
N LEU A 81 -3.96 3.67 -2.20
CA LEU A 81 -2.58 4.14 -2.05
C LEU A 81 -2.53 5.58 -1.56
N LEU A 82 -1.61 5.83 -0.63
CA LEU A 82 -1.30 7.15 -0.09
C LEU A 82 0.22 7.33 -0.10
N LEU A 83 0.72 8.43 -0.68
CA LEU A 83 2.14 8.76 -0.67
C LEU A 83 2.41 9.97 0.23
N LEU A 84 3.47 9.89 1.02
CA LEU A 84 4.05 11.04 1.68
C LEU A 84 5.13 11.62 0.78
N THR A 85 4.99 12.88 0.38
CA THR A 85 6.02 13.58 -0.39
C THR A 85 7.16 14.04 0.51
N LYS A 86 8.36 14.16 -0.08
CA LYS A 86 9.53 14.72 0.59
C LYS A 86 9.70 16.21 0.29
N GLY A 87 10.42 16.93 1.14
CA GLY A 87 10.72 18.36 1.00
C GLY A 87 10.36 19.15 2.26
N ASP A 88 10.42 20.48 2.16
CA ASP A 88 10.19 21.39 3.29
C ASP A 88 8.73 21.42 3.76
N ASP A 89 7.79 21.02 2.90
CA ASP A 89 6.35 20.91 3.19
C ASP A 89 5.83 19.53 2.75
N PRO A 90 6.06 18.46 3.54
CA PRO A 90 5.61 17.10 3.23
C PRO A 90 4.08 17.00 3.15
N LYS A 91 3.56 16.37 2.10
CA LYS A 91 2.13 16.23 1.84
C LYS A 91 1.74 14.78 1.67
N LEU A 92 0.56 14.45 2.19
CA LEU A 92 -0.11 13.19 1.93
C LEU A 92 -0.92 13.32 0.64
N LEU A 93 -0.58 12.50 -0.36
CA LEU A 93 -1.23 12.46 -1.66
C LEU A 93 -2.00 11.15 -1.83
N GLU A 94 -3.32 11.24 -1.72
CA GLU A 94 -4.22 10.13 -2.06
C GLU A 94 -4.17 9.84 -3.56
N GLN A 95 -3.87 8.60 -3.93
CA GLN A 95 -3.83 8.18 -5.33
C GLN A 95 -5.11 7.42 -5.69
N PRO A 96 -5.65 7.59 -6.91
CA PRO A 96 -6.87 6.91 -7.35
C PRO A 96 -6.63 5.43 -7.72
N LEU A 97 -5.82 4.73 -6.94
CA LEU A 97 -5.41 3.35 -7.16
C LEU A 97 -5.69 2.51 -5.92
N TYR A 98 -6.36 1.39 -6.16
CA TYR A 98 -6.83 0.49 -5.12
C TYR A 98 -6.21 -0.90 -5.27
N VAL A 99 -6.01 -1.54 -4.12
CA VAL A 99 -5.66 -2.95 -3.98
C VAL A 99 -6.62 -3.60 -2.99
N LEU A 100 -7.08 -4.81 -3.32
CA LEU A 100 -7.82 -5.64 -2.39
C LEU A 100 -6.81 -6.42 -1.53
N ILE A 101 -6.79 -6.14 -0.22
CA ILE A 101 -6.06 -6.97 0.73
C ILE A 101 -6.97 -8.11 1.16
N GLU A 102 -6.57 -9.33 0.85
CA GLU A 102 -7.25 -10.54 1.28
C GLU A 102 -6.91 -10.86 2.75
N GLU A 103 -7.81 -11.61 3.39
CA GLU A 103 -7.54 -12.14 4.71
C GLU A 103 -6.35 -13.09 4.65
N ASN A 104 -5.36 -12.86 5.51
CA ASN A 104 -4.38 -13.89 5.78
C ASN A 104 -5.10 -14.94 6.62
N SER A 105 -5.43 -16.09 6.03
CA SER A 105 -5.84 -17.28 6.76
C SER A 105 -4.65 -17.75 7.59
N THR A 106 -4.39 -17.03 8.67
CA THR A 106 -3.41 -17.42 9.65
C THR A 106 -3.87 -18.78 10.14
N GLN A 107 -3.10 -19.82 9.79
CA GLN A 107 -3.24 -21.16 10.35
C GLN A 107 -2.86 -21.07 11.84
N ILE A 108 -3.70 -20.41 12.65
CA ILE A 108 -3.68 -20.52 14.10
C ILE A 108 -4.35 -21.86 14.43
N GLY A 109 -3.70 -22.95 14.00
CA GLY A 109 -4.35 -24.25 13.91
C GLY A 109 -3.36 -25.41 13.91
N GLN A 110 -2.18 -25.27 14.52
CA GLN A 110 -1.34 -26.40 14.89
C GLN A 110 -0.61 -26.15 16.21
N LEU A 111 -1.37 -26.05 17.30
CA LEU A 111 -0.88 -26.40 18.64
C LEU A 111 -1.78 -27.52 19.18
N LYS A 112 -1.21 -28.73 19.13
CA LYS A 112 -1.59 -29.99 19.81
C LYS A 112 -2.88 -30.67 19.33
N LYS A 113 -2.73 -31.56 18.34
CA LYS A 113 -3.39 -32.87 18.39
C LYS A 113 -2.60 -33.74 19.37
N GLU A 114 -3.20 -34.06 20.51
CA GLU A 114 -2.95 -35.32 21.22
C GLU A 114 -4.31 -35.76 21.77
N PRO A 115 -4.90 -36.87 21.27
CA PRO A 115 -6.07 -37.46 21.88
C PRO A 115 -5.60 -38.30 23.08
N GLU A 116 -5.73 -37.77 24.29
CA GLU A 116 -5.57 -38.59 25.47
C GLU A 116 -6.75 -39.55 25.56
N LYS A 117 -6.44 -40.84 25.37
CA LYS A 117 -7.39 -41.94 25.36
C LYS A 117 -8.09 -42.04 26.72
N GLN A 118 -9.42 -42.07 26.67
CA GLN A 118 -10.24 -42.61 27.74
C GLN A 118 -9.84 -44.07 28.00
N LYS A 119 -9.47 -44.38 29.25
CA LYS A 119 -9.66 -45.70 29.84
C LYS A 119 -9.88 -45.55 31.34
#